data_AF-A0AAP8D6F3-F1
#
_entry.id   AF-A0AAP8D6F3-F1
#
_cell.length_a   1.000
_cell.length_b   1.000
_cell.length_c   1.000
_cell.angle_alpha   90.00
_cell.angle_beta   90.00
_cell.angle_gamma   90.00
#
_symmetry.space_group_name_H-M   'P 1'
#
loop_
_entity.id
_entity.type
_entity.pdbx_description
1 polymer ?
#
loop_
_entity_poly.entity_id
_entity_poly.type
_entity_poly.pdbx_seq_one_letter_code
_entity_poly.pdbx_strand_id
1 'polypeptide(L)'
;MCRCSMSAEVVFAHDGINEAVKHLCDAHPEGGRLLRPLLGYVGMFAPVKTEMRRDRVAAILRELVPLIHEGTVRDTHGVTHAAPLDYWRQAFEEMAGRRDAGALKLPLKSHGYLQTVVVGLASKSAASAERRTEAQRAGHAGAGTAPERQQAVTVADAKRPMPADIRKTLLSAAGSRRAETIEHQTTSND
;
A
#
# COMPACT_ATOMS: atom_id res chain seq x y z
N MET A 1 6.41 -14.29 -22.77
CA MET A 1 5.47 -15.43 -22.70
C MET A 1 6.19 -16.62 -22.09
N CYS A 2 5.97 -16.91 -20.80
CA CYS A 2 6.65 -17.98 -20.09
C CYS A 2 6.00 -19.33 -20.41
N ARG A 3 6.78 -20.27 -20.95
CA ARG A 3 6.39 -21.64 -21.27
C ARG A 3 6.54 -22.50 -20.01
N CYS A 4 5.62 -22.35 -19.05
CA CYS A 4 5.38 -23.40 -18.06
C CYS A 4 4.29 -24.30 -18.63
N SER A 5 4.68 -25.33 -19.38
CA SER A 5 3.77 -26.34 -19.97
C SER A 5 3.47 -27.50 -19.00
N MET A 6 3.61 -27.30 -17.70
CA MET A 6 3.07 -28.26 -16.73
C MET A 6 1.65 -27.83 -16.39
N SER A 7 0.67 -28.53 -16.97
CA SER A 7 -0.72 -28.45 -16.50
C SER A 7 -0.74 -28.73 -15.00
N ALA A 8 -1.48 -27.93 -14.24
CA ALA A 8 -1.56 -28.05 -12.77
C ALA A 8 -1.87 -29.49 -12.32
N GLU A 9 -2.73 -30.20 -13.05
CA GLU A 9 -3.06 -31.62 -12.89
C GLU A 9 -1.83 -32.56 -12.83
N VAL A 10 -0.78 -32.27 -13.60
CA VAL A 10 0.43 -33.11 -13.68
C VAL A 10 1.39 -32.83 -12.51
N VAL A 11 1.30 -31.62 -11.92
CA VAL A 11 2.06 -31.22 -10.74
C VAL A 11 1.48 -31.88 -9.47
N PHE A 12 0.15 -32.01 -9.39
CA PHE A 12 -0.53 -32.67 -8.27
C PHE A 12 -0.60 -34.20 -8.39
N ALA A 13 0.01 -34.83 -9.40
CA ALA A 13 0.16 -36.29 -9.44
C ALA A 13 1.37 -36.80 -8.64
N HIS A 14 2.15 -35.91 -8.03
CA HIS A 14 3.34 -36.26 -7.25
C HIS A 14 3.03 -36.16 -5.75
N ASP A 15 3.19 -37.28 -5.03
CA ASP A 15 2.84 -37.38 -3.61
C ASP A 15 3.56 -36.33 -2.75
N GLY A 16 4.83 -36.03 -3.05
CA GLY A 16 5.59 -35.03 -2.28
C GLY A 16 5.06 -33.60 -2.43
N ILE A 17 4.42 -33.28 -3.56
CA ILE A 17 3.80 -31.98 -3.79
C ILE A 17 2.43 -31.93 -3.09
N ASN A 18 1.63 -32.99 -3.22
CA ASN A 18 0.33 -33.11 -2.55
C ASN A 18 0.45 -33.04 -1.04
N GLU A 19 1.39 -33.78 -0.46
CA GLU A 19 1.62 -33.76 0.98
C GLU A 19 2.00 -32.36 1.46
N ALA A 20 2.90 -31.66 0.77
CA ALA A 20 3.27 -30.30 1.16
C ALA A 20 2.10 -29.31 1.07
N VAL A 21 1.27 -29.43 0.02
CA VAL A 21 0.07 -28.61 -0.16
C VAL A 21 -0.99 -28.92 0.88
N LYS A 22 -1.21 -30.20 1.17
CA LYS A 22 -2.11 -30.65 2.23
C LYS A 22 -1.67 -30.11 3.59
N HIS A 23 -0.38 -30.22 3.92
CA HIS A 23 0.18 -29.65 5.15
C HIS A 23 -0.06 -28.14 5.27
N LEU A 24 0.06 -27.38 4.18
CA LEU A 24 -0.21 -25.94 4.19
C LEU A 24 -1.70 -25.64 4.46
N CYS A 25 -2.61 -26.41 3.85
CA CYS A 25 -4.04 -26.22 4.03
C CYS A 25 -4.52 -26.68 5.42
N ASP A 26 -3.96 -27.76 5.95
CA ASP A 26 -4.27 -28.27 7.30
C ASP A 26 -3.74 -27.31 8.39
N ALA A 27 -2.62 -26.64 8.11
CA ALA A 27 -1.98 -25.69 9.01
C ALA A 27 -2.78 -24.39 9.23
N HIS A 28 -3.49 -23.92 8.21
CA HIS A 28 -4.15 -22.62 8.27
C HIS A 28 -5.44 -22.59 7.44
N PRO A 29 -6.59 -22.14 7.98
CA PRO A 29 -7.86 -22.08 7.26
C PRO A 29 -7.79 -21.31 5.93
N GLU A 30 -7.00 -20.23 5.91
CA GLU A 30 -6.75 -19.41 4.73
C GLU A 30 -5.57 -19.89 3.85
N GLY A 31 -4.99 -21.06 4.13
CA GLY A 31 -3.83 -21.61 3.42
C GLY A 31 -4.09 -21.81 1.93
N GLY A 32 -5.33 -22.15 1.56
CA GLY A 32 -5.76 -22.29 0.16
C GLY A 32 -5.55 -21.03 -0.68
N ARG A 33 -5.67 -19.82 -0.09
CA ARG A 33 -5.45 -18.55 -0.82
C ARG A 33 -3.98 -18.36 -1.21
N LEU A 34 -3.07 -19.00 -0.49
CA LEU A 34 -1.63 -18.89 -0.74
C LEU A 34 -1.15 -19.81 -1.86
N LEU A 35 -1.92 -20.82 -2.24
CA LEU A 35 -1.49 -21.85 -3.21
C LEU A 35 -1.10 -21.26 -4.57
N ARG A 36 -1.94 -20.40 -5.14
CA ARG A 36 -1.66 -19.78 -6.44
C ARG A 36 -0.39 -18.91 -6.42
N PRO A 37 -0.24 -17.92 -5.51
CA PRO A 37 0.98 -17.13 -5.45
C PRO A 37 2.22 -17.97 -5.09
N LEU A 38 2.08 -18.98 -4.22
CA LEU A 38 3.15 -19.90 -3.86
C LEU A 38 3.65 -20.69 -5.08
N LEU A 39 2.76 -21.31 -5.85
CA LEU A 39 3.15 -22.05 -7.06
C LEU A 39 3.75 -21.13 -8.13
N GLY A 40 3.23 -19.91 -8.27
CA GLY A 40 3.82 -18.88 -9.14
C GLY A 40 5.25 -18.50 -8.74
N TYR A 41 5.53 -18.45 -7.44
CA TYR A 41 6.86 -18.23 -6.90
C TYR A 41 7.79 -19.45 -7.10
N VAL A 42 7.30 -20.67 -6.86
CA VAL A 42 8.07 -21.91 -7.11
C VAL A 42 8.49 -22.01 -8.58
N GLY A 43 7.63 -21.57 -9.51
CA GLY A 43 7.96 -21.47 -10.93
C GLY A 43 9.18 -20.57 -11.25
N MET A 44 9.54 -19.63 -10.37
CA MET A 44 10.73 -18.77 -10.55
C MET A 44 12.06 -19.51 -10.34
N PHE A 45 12.03 -20.72 -9.79
CA PHE A 45 13.20 -21.61 -9.68
C PHE A 45 13.38 -22.49 -10.92
N ALA A 46 12.44 -22.44 -11.87
CA ALA A 46 12.51 -23.26 -13.08
C ALA A 46 13.72 -22.87 -13.94
N PRO A 47 14.52 -23.86 -14.39
CA PRO A 47 15.63 -23.61 -15.31
C PRO A 47 15.17 -22.97 -16.63
N VAL A 48 16.03 -22.16 -17.24
CA VAL A 48 15.69 -21.41 -18.47
C VAL A 48 15.40 -22.32 -19.67
N LYS A 49 16.13 -23.43 -19.78
CA LYS A 49 16.13 -24.30 -20.97
C LYS A 49 15.25 -25.55 -20.83
N THR A 50 14.84 -25.89 -19.62
CA THR A 50 14.22 -27.19 -19.32
C THR A 50 13.10 -27.02 -18.32
N GLU A 51 12.14 -27.92 -18.34
CA GLU A 51 11.12 -28.02 -17.31
C GLU A 51 11.72 -28.41 -15.95
N MET A 52 11.13 -27.92 -14.87
CA MET A 52 11.56 -28.24 -13.52
C MET A 52 11.06 -29.62 -13.12
N ARG A 53 11.96 -30.47 -12.61
CA ARG A 53 11.60 -31.81 -12.12
C ARG A 53 10.63 -31.70 -10.92
N ARG A 54 9.64 -32.59 -10.85
CA ARG A 54 8.65 -32.62 -9.74
C ARG A 54 9.32 -32.78 -8.37
N ASP A 55 10.38 -33.58 -8.28
CA ASP A 55 11.14 -33.72 -7.03
C ASP A 55 11.75 -32.39 -6.56
N ARG A 56 12.15 -31.53 -7.50
CA ARG A 56 12.66 -30.19 -7.18
C ARG A 56 11.54 -29.28 -6.70
N VAL A 57 10.35 -29.35 -7.30
CA VAL A 57 9.16 -28.63 -6.83
C VAL A 57 8.82 -29.06 -5.39
N ALA A 58 8.75 -30.37 -5.13
CA ALA A 58 8.50 -30.92 -3.81
C ALA A 58 9.57 -30.53 -2.79
N ALA A 59 10.85 -30.47 -3.19
CA ALA A 59 11.92 -29.99 -2.31
C ALA A 59 11.70 -28.51 -1.91
N ILE A 60 11.41 -27.63 -2.88
CA ILE A 60 11.17 -26.21 -2.61
C ILE A 60 9.94 -26.03 -1.71
N LEU A 61 8.85 -26.76 -1.96
CA LEU A 61 7.65 -26.69 -1.12
C LEU A 61 7.91 -27.20 0.31
N ARG A 62 8.70 -28.26 0.48
CA ARG A 62 9.11 -28.76 1.80
C ARG A 62 9.98 -27.78 2.59
N GLU A 63 10.69 -26.88 1.91
CA GLU A 63 11.42 -25.78 2.56
C GLU A 63 10.46 -24.62 2.93
N LEU A 64 9.53 -24.27 2.05
CA LEU A 64 8.64 -23.11 2.23
C LEU A 64 7.48 -23.35 3.21
N VAL A 65 6.85 -24.51 3.18
CA VAL A 65 5.65 -24.80 3.99
C VAL A 65 5.94 -24.69 5.49
N PRO A 66 7.05 -25.26 6.02
CA PRO A 66 7.41 -25.07 7.43
C PRO A 66 7.70 -23.62 7.78
N LEU A 67 8.36 -22.85 6.90
CA LEU A 67 8.64 -21.43 7.12
C LEU A 67 7.35 -20.60 7.24
N ILE A 68 6.36 -20.89 6.40
CA ILE A 68 5.05 -20.23 6.44
C ILE A 68 4.28 -20.65 7.70
N HIS A 69 4.32 -21.93 8.05
CA HIS A 69 3.65 -22.49 9.22
C HIS A 69 4.24 -21.97 10.54
N GLU A 70 5.56 -21.79 10.61
CA GLU A 70 6.23 -21.22 11.78
C GLU A 70 5.68 -19.82 12.13
N GLY A 71 5.15 -19.10 11.14
CA GLY A 71 4.50 -17.80 11.35
C GLY A 71 5.44 -16.73 11.87
N THR A 72 6.76 -16.98 11.82
CA THR A 72 7.80 -16.03 12.18
C THR A 72 8.91 -16.04 11.13
N VAL A 73 9.66 -14.95 11.05
CA VAL A 73 10.82 -14.83 10.17
C VAL A 73 11.97 -14.19 10.94
N ARG A 74 13.19 -14.65 10.68
CA ARG A 74 14.39 -14.10 11.30
C ARG A 74 15.09 -13.15 10.33
N ASP A 75 15.45 -11.96 10.83
CA ASP A 75 16.28 -11.02 10.10
C ASP A 75 17.76 -11.45 10.10
N THR A 76 18.53 -10.89 9.19
CA THR A 76 19.99 -10.95 9.12
C THR A 76 20.68 -10.56 10.42
N HIS A 77 20.06 -9.67 11.22
CA HIS A 77 20.53 -9.27 12.54
C HIS A 77 20.13 -10.24 13.67
N GLY A 78 19.44 -11.35 13.36
CA GLY A 78 19.02 -12.36 14.32
C GLY A 78 17.70 -12.06 15.06
N VAL A 79 17.05 -10.93 14.77
CA VAL A 79 15.75 -10.55 15.35
C VAL A 79 14.64 -11.39 14.73
N THR A 80 13.75 -11.92 15.57
CA THR A 80 12.59 -12.70 15.12
C THR A 80 11.37 -11.80 15.06
N HIS A 81 10.69 -11.80 13.91
CA HIS A 81 9.49 -11.00 13.65
C HIS A 81 8.29 -11.90 13.41
N ALA A 82 7.10 -11.44 13.81
CA ALA A 82 5.85 -12.11 13.46
C ALA A 82 5.61 -11.99 11.94
N ALA A 83 5.37 -13.12 11.29
CA ALA A 83 5.13 -13.25 9.85
C ALA A 83 3.77 -13.94 9.61
N PRO A 84 2.65 -13.25 9.86
CA PRO A 84 1.32 -13.75 9.52
C PRO A 84 1.21 -14.09 8.02
N LEU A 85 0.26 -14.96 7.68
CA LEU A 85 0.04 -15.46 6.31
C LEU A 85 -0.12 -14.32 5.29
N ASP A 86 -0.72 -13.19 5.69
CA ASP A 86 -0.88 -11.99 4.87
C ASP A 86 0.44 -11.41 4.37
N TYR A 87 1.52 -11.50 5.15
CA TYR A 87 2.83 -10.99 4.74
C TYR A 87 3.47 -11.90 3.70
N TRP A 88 3.31 -13.21 3.84
CA TRP A 88 3.75 -14.17 2.83
C TRP A 88 3.02 -13.96 1.50
N ARG A 89 1.70 -13.74 1.53
CA ARG A 89 0.92 -13.41 0.33
C ARG A 89 1.46 -12.16 -0.36
N GLN A 90 1.60 -11.06 0.39
CA GLN A 90 2.14 -9.79 -0.13
C GLN A 90 3.56 -9.96 -0.68
N ALA A 91 4.41 -10.73 0.00
CA ALA A 91 5.76 -10.99 -0.46
C ALA A 91 5.78 -11.78 -1.78
N PHE A 92 4.91 -12.78 -1.96
CA PHE A 92 4.81 -13.48 -3.23
C PHE A 92 4.29 -12.59 -4.37
N GLU A 93 3.33 -11.71 -4.09
CA GLU A 93 2.83 -10.72 -5.05
C GLU A 93 3.94 -9.73 -5.45
N GLU A 94 4.74 -9.26 -4.49
CA GLU A 94 5.89 -8.41 -4.76
C GLU A 94 6.94 -9.13 -5.63
N MET A 95 7.22 -10.41 -5.35
CA MET A 95 8.11 -11.22 -6.17
C MET A 95 7.60 -11.38 -7.61
N ALA A 96 6.28 -11.58 -7.78
CA ALA A 96 5.66 -11.63 -9.09
C ALA A 96 5.82 -10.30 -9.83
N GLY A 97 5.54 -9.17 -9.17
CA GLY A 97 5.73 -7.84 -9.74
C GLY A 97 7.19 -7.57 -10.15
N ARG A 98 8.17 -7.94 -9.33
CA ARG A 98 9.60 -7.79 -9.64
C ARG A 98 10.05 -8.68 -10.79
N ARG A 99 9.52 -9.90 -10.89
CA ARG A 99 9.73 -10.79 -12.04
C ARG A 99 9.22 -10.12 -13.30
N ASP A 100 7.99 -9.62 -13.28
CA ASP A 100 7.34 -9.05 -14.46
C ASP A 100 8.03 -7.74 -14.90
N ALA A 101 8.60 -6.99 -13.95
CA ALA A 101 9.46 -5.84 -14.21
C ALA A 101 10.89 -6.19 -14.71
N GLY A 102 11.26 -7.47 -14.78
CA GLY A 102 12.60 -7.91 -15.19
C GLY A 102 13.70 -7.61 -14.16
N ALA A 103 13.35 -7.26 -12.92
CA ALA A 103 14.28 -6.89 -11.85
C ALA A 103 14.90 -8.12 -11.15
N LEU A 104 14.41 -9.32 -11.42
CA LEU A 104 14.91 -10.57 -10.83
C LEU A 104 15.75 -11.38 -11.83
N LYS A 105 16.91 -11.83 -11.38
CA LYS A 105 17.73 -12.79 -12.12
C LYS A 105 17.19 -14.21 -11.88
N LEU A 106 16.52 -14.76 -12.89
CA LEU A 106 16.04 -16.14 -12.90
C LEU A 106 17.09 -17.10 -13.47
N PRO A 107 17.13 -18.37 -13.02
CA PRO A 107 16.33 -18.94 -11.93
C PRO A 107 16.78 -18.45 -10.55
N LEU A 108 15.84 -18.36 -9.61
CA LEU A 108 16.17 -18.08 -8.22
C LEU A 108 17.03 -19.21 -7.61
N LYS A 109 17.95 -18.84 -6.72
CA LYS A 109 18.85 -19.80 -6.05
C LYS A 109 18.42 -20.13 -4.63
N SER A 110 17.74 -19.20 -3.94
CA SER A 110 17.36 -19.33 -2.54
C SER A 110 16.14 -18.46 -2.20
N HIS A 111 15.62 -18.66 -0.99
CA HIS A 111 14.49 -17.91 -0.42
C HIS A 111 14.89 -16.64 0.33
N GLY A 112 16.19 -16.32 0.41
CA GLY A 112 16.68 -15.20 1.23
C GLY A 112 16.02 -13.88 0.88
N TYR A 113 15.82 -13.61 -0.41
CA TYR A 113 15.15 -12.39 -0.86
C TYR A 113 13.67 -12.34 -0.43
N LEU A 114 12.95 -13.46 -0.54
CA LEU A 114 11.57 -13.55 -0.07
C LEU A 114 11.50 -13.27 1.44
N GLN A 115 12.41 -13.86 2.21
CA GLN A 115 12.51 -13.61 3.66
C GLN A 115 12.81 -12.14 3.97
N THR A 116 13.72 -11.49 3.23
CA THR A 116 13.99 -10.05 3.39
C THR A 116 12.76 -9.21 3.14
N VAL A 117 11.95 -9.54 2.12
CA VAL A 117 10.68 -8.84 1.86
C VAL A 117 9.72 -9.01 3.04
N VAL A 118 9.52 -10.25 3.53
CA VAL A 118 8.65 -10.54 4.68
C VAL A 118 9.13 -9.84 5.95
N VAL A 119 10.44 -9.82 6.22
CA VAL A 119 11.03 -9.06 7.34
C VAL A 119 10.72 -7.57 7.20
N GLY A 120 10.87 -7.00 6.00
CA GLY A 120 10.53 -5.59 5.73
C GLY A 120 9.07 -5.27 6.03
N LEU A 121 8.14 -6.14 5.60
CA LEU A 121 6.71 -6.04 5.92
C LEU A 121 6.46 -6.10 7.44
N ALA A 122 7.06 -7.08 8.11
CA ALA A 122 6.89 -7.29 9.54
C ALA A 122 7.44 -6.11 10.37
N SER A 123 8.65 -5.64 10.06
CA SER A 123 9.29 -4.49 10.71
C SER A 123 8.49 -3.20 10.49
N LYS A 124 7.95 -2.97 9.30
CA LYS A 124 7.08 -1.82 9.02
C LYS A 124 5.79 -1.86 9.82
N SER A 125 5.21 -3.04 10.00
CA SER A 125 4.02 -3.23 10.83
C SER A 125 4.29 -2.93 12.31
N ALA A 126 5.41 -3.45 12.85
CA ALA A 126 5.82 -3.24 14.23
C ALA A 126 6.05 -1.76 14.52
N ALA A 127 6.79 -1.08 13.64
CA ALA A 127 7.03 0.36 13.76
C ALA A 127 5.72 1.18 13.69
N SER A 128 4.73 0.72 12.93
CA SER A 128 3.43 1.41 12.83
C SER A 128 2.54 1.18 14.06
N ALA A 129 2.57 -0.04 14.63
CA ALA A 129 1.88 -0.36 15.86
C ALA A 129 2.45 0.42 17.05
N GLU A 130 3.78 0.56 17.11
CA GLU A 130 4.47 1.36 18.12
C GLU A 130 4.08 2.84 18.04
N ARG A 131 4.17 3.46 16.84
CA ARG A 131 3.73 4.84 16.62
C ARG A 131 2.27 5.07 17.01
N ARG A 132 1.37 4.12 16.72
CA ARG A 132 -0.04 4.22 17.08
C ARG A 132 -0.24 4.16 18.60
N THR A 133 0.51 3.29 19.26
CA THR A 133 0.49 3.15 20.72
C THR A 133 1.03 4.42 21.39
N GLU A 134 2.12 4.98 20.86
CA GLU A 134 2.68 6.24 21.33
C GLU A 134 1.75 7.42 21.08
N ALA A 135 1.13 7.53 19.91
CA ALA A 135 0.13 8.57 19.61
C ALA A 135 -1.11 8.45 20.51
N GLN A 136 -1.54 7.22 20.84
CA GLN A 136 -2.64 6.99 21.78
C GLN A 136 -2.25 7.38 23.21
N ARG A 137 -1.01 7.09 23.64
CA ARG A 137 -0.48 7.53 24.94
C ARG A 137 -0.33 9.05 25.00
N ALA A 138 0.20 9.69 23.95
CA ALA A 138 0.34 11.14 23.83
C ALA A 138 -1.02 11.86 23.72
N GLY A 139 -2.04 11.20 23.18
CA GLY A 139 -3.42 11.71 23.19
C GLY A 139 -4.13 11.55 24.54
N HIS A 140 -3.67 10.62 25.40
CA HIS A 140 -4.24 10.38 26.73
C HIS A 140 -3.50 11.13 27.85
N ALA A 141 -2.19 11.33 27.70
CA ALA A 141 -1.41 12.28 28.48
C ALA A 141 -1.72 13.68 27.94
N GLY A 142 -2.72 14.33 28.53
CA GLY A 142 -3.38 15.51 28.00
C GLY A 142 -2.46 16.60 27.43
N ALA A 143 -3.02 17.33 26.47
CA ALA A 143 -2.56 18.64 26.02
C ALA A 143 -2.40 19.59 27.22
N GLY A 144 -1.26 19.50 27.89
CA GLY A 144 -0.75 20.49 28.82
C GLY A 144 0.07 21.48 28.03
N THR A 145 -0.43 22.71 27.95
CA THR A 145 0.17 23.91 27.34
C THR A 145 -0.06 24.06 25.84
N ALA A 146 -1.16 24.74 25.51
CA ALA A 146 -1.24 25.53 24.29
C ALA A 146 -0.02 26.48 24.21
N PRO A 147 0.67 26.64 23.07
CA PRO A 147 1.56 27.76 22.92
C PRO A 147 0.70 29.03 23.02
N GLU A 148 0.96 29.79 24.08
CA GLU A 148 0.38 31.08 24.32
C GLU A 148 0.46 31.91 23.04
N ARG A 149 -0.72 32.25 22.50
CA ARG A 149 -0.87 33.16 21.38
C ARG A 149 -0.38 34.53 21.84
N GLN A 150 0.90 34.81 21.64
CA GLN A 150 1.45 36.16 21.75
C GLN A 150 0.88 37.00 20.59
N GLN A 151 -0.30 37.56 20.81
CA GLN A 151 -0.77 38.72 20.06
C GLN A 151 0.13 39.90 20.44
N ALA A 152 1.08 40.22 19.58
CA ALA A 152 1.75 41.50 19.62
C ALA A 152 0.71 42.59 19.29
N VAL A 153 0.22 43.25 20.34
CA VAL A 153 -0.53 44.50 20.23
C VAL A 153 0.44 45.58 19.77
N THR A 154 0.29 46.07 18.54
CA THR A 154 0.86 47.35 18.11
C THR A 154 -0.25 48.38 17.98
N VAL A 155 -0.26 49.35 18.88
CA VAL A 155 -1.06 50.59 18.80
C VAL A 155 -0.20 51.66 18.12
N ALA A 156 -0.69 52.24 17.02
CA ALA A 156 -0.30 53.53 16.39
C ALA A 156 -0.77 53.50 14.92
N ASP A 157 -1.29 54.52 14.24
CA ASP A 157 -1.66 55.90 14.53
C ASP A 157 -2.53 56.36 13.33
N ALA A 158 -3.40 57.35 13.54
CA ALA A 158 -4.41 57.78 12.58
C ALA A 158 -3.90 58.82 11.56
N LYS A 159 -4.23 58.66 10.26
CA LYS A 159 -4.46 59.83 9.37
C LYS A 159 -5.36 59.52 8.16
N ARG A 160 -6.58 60.08 8.15
CA ARG A 160 -7.39 60.30 6.94
C ARG A 160 -6.88 61.52 6.17
N PRO A 161 -7.01 61.52 4.85
CA PRO A 161 -7.56 62.71 4.17
C PRO A 161 -8.76 62.36 3.26
N MET A 162 -9.72 63.29 3.17
CA MET A 162 -10.85 63.31 2.22
C MET A 162 -10.82 64.66 1.45
N PRO A 163 -11.60 64.90 0.38
CA PRO A 163 -11.40 64.53 -1.02
C PRO A 163 -11.37 65.76 -1.98
N ALA A 164 -10.98 65.56 -3.24
CA ALA A 164 -11.29 66.46 -4.37
C ALA A 164 -11.52 65.54 -5.58
N ASP A 165 -12.65 65.48 -6.26
CA ASP A 165 -13.38 66.59 -6.84
C ASP A 165 -14.79 66.13 -7.19
N ILE A 166 -15.78 66.90 -6.74
CA ILE A 166 -17.21 66.90 -7.11
C ILE A 166 -17.39 67.34 -8.59
N ARG A 167 -16.31 67.34 -9.38
CA ARG A 167 -16.20 68.01 -10.69
C ARG A 167 -16.57 67.13 -11.88
N LYS A 168 -16.66 65.80 -11.74
CA LYS A 168 -17.14 64.92 -12.83
C LYS A 168 -18.67 64.74 -12.87
N THR A 169 -19.39 65.33 -11.91
CA THR A 169 -20.85 65.47 -11.91
C THR A 169 -21.33 66.51 -12.96
N LEU A 170 -20.43 67.17 -13.71
CA LEU A 170 -20.75 68.21 -14.71
C LEU A 170 -20.52 67.82 -16.18
N LEU A 171 -20.07 66.61 -16.49
CA LEU A 171 -20.20 66.01 -17.83
C LEU A 171 -21.27 64.91 -17.74
N SER A 172 -22.51 65.21 -17.40
CA SER A 172 -23.49 65.76 -18.34
C SER A 172 -23.23 65.41 -19.82
N ALA A 173 -24.24 64.77 -20.39
CA ALA A 173 -24.65 64.97 -21.78
C ALA A 173 -23.73 64.44 -22.89
N ALA A 174 -23.70 63.11 -23.08
CA ALA A 174 -23.70 62.52 -24.42
C ALA A 174 -24.10 61.03 -24.38
N GLY A 175 -25.37 60.75 -24.68
CA GLY A 175 -25.88 59.50 -25.26
C GLY A 175 -25.57 58.21 -24.49
N SER A 176 -26.52 57.58 -23.82
CA SER A 176 -27.51 56.69 -24.44
C SER A 176 -27.95 55.77 -23.30
N ARG A 177 -29.21 55.48 -23.01
CA ARG A 177 -30.44 55.57 -23.78
C ARG A 177 -31.58 55.64 -22.76
N ARG A 178 -32.54 56.51 -23.04
CA ARG A 178 -33.93 56.34 -22.60
C ARG A 178 -34.36 54.90 -22.90
N ALA A 179 -34.83 54.21 -21.88
CA ALA A 179 -36.13 53.54 -21.88
C ALA A 179 -36.25 52.76 -20.56
N GLU A 180 -36.97 53.38 -19.64
CA GLU A 180 -37.63 52.71 -18.52
C GLU A 180 -38.56 51.60 -19.01
N THR A 181 -38.90 50.72 -18.07
CA THR A 181 -40.16 49.95 -17.85
C THR A 181 -39.71 48.58 -17.34
N ILE A 182 -39.37 48.43 -16.05
CA ILE A 182 -40.26 48.09 -14.93
C ILE A 182 -41.32 47.05 -15.30
N GLU A 183 -41.45 46.04 -14.43
CA GLU A 183 -42.61 45.16 -14.24
C GLU A 183 -42.63 43.88 -15.10
N HIS A 184 -42.95 42.69 -14.61
CA HIS A 184 -43.45 42.25 -13.30
C HIS A 184 -43.27 40.72 -13.24
N GLN A 185 -42.90 40.21 -12.05
CA GLN A 185 -43.49 39.06 -11.37
C GLN A 185 -43.53 37.63 -11.98
N THR A 186 -43.32 36.71 -11.02
CA THR A 186 -44.03 35.43 -10.79
C THR A 186 -43.61 34.16 -11.55
N THR A 187 -43.08 33.20 -10.76
CA THR A 187 -43.47 31.76 -10.63
C THR A 187 -43.56 30.94 -11.93
N SER A 188 -42.78 29.86 -12.12
CA SER A 188 -42.88 28.53 -11.48
C SER A 188 -43.23 27.48 -12.54
N ASN A 189 -42.61 26.30 -12.44
CA ASN A 189 -42.88 25.03 -13.16
C ASN A 189 -42.72 25.06 -14.69
N ASP A 190 -42.22 24.02 -15.36
CA ASP A 190 -42.17 22.58 -15.08
C ASP A 190 -40.87 21.99 -15.68
#